data_AF-A0A1A8RWE5-F1
#
_entry.id   AF-A0A1A8RWE5-F1
#
_cell.length_a   1.000
_cell.length_b   1.000
_cell.length_c   1.000
_cell.angle_alpha   90.00
_cell.angle_beta   90.00
_cell.angle_gamma   90.00
#
_symmetry.space_group_name_H-M   'P 1'
#
loop_
_entity.id
_entity.type
_entity.pdbx_description
1 polymer ?
#
loop_
_entity_poly.entity_id
_entity_poly.type
_entity_poly.pdbx_seq_one_letter_code
_entity_poly.pdbx_strand_id
1 'polypeptide(L)'
;QALETHLDICCILLQAIPMTDFSPSRRELLEEISIQTQVLNRVSCLLLEKNDNISARDILPKAQRSRDTLLFWQECGNSSSSPFFCHVDDFSRILKRRYTHKVKAKQPGQSDKVFSRLLLQLQAPCRLVPCSRSICSPERVSVFQLSAYLKRWSFQDLGEHISRLSREEHILSALNSPKRRRALNKLRGRAISELLPLGFTLQTLGALLIDSNHRVCKAASSCVCRAAGCKSFRNKAVVFYTESLRSPDVLTQLGSCLALKCLRATESVDHISDLWRSEDEDLRSAARETVLSFGKKGHEAFQRMDQLFTEMQEEAYKNQETEITIL
;
A
#
# COMPACT_ATOMS: atom_id res chain seq x y z
N GLN A 1 4.16 26.11 -4.66
CA GLN A 1 3.09 25.12 -4.95
C GLN A 1 3.67 23.72 -5.17
N ALA A 2 4.34 23.40 -6.28
CA ALA A 2 4.93 22.05 -6.41
C ALA A 2 5.96 21.74 -5.31
N LEU A 3 6.86 22.68 -4.97
CA LEU A 3 7.82 22.50 -3.86
C LEU A 3 7.12 22.24 -2.52
N GLU A 4 6.03 22.95 -2.24
CA GLU A 4 5.24 22.79 -1.01
C GLU A 4 4.67 21.37 -0.90
N THR A 5 4.05 20.85 -1.96
CA THR A 5 3.56 19.46 -2.00
C THR A 5 4.68 18.46 -1.71
N HIS A 6 5.89 18.67 -2.25
CA HIS A 6 7.00 17.73 -2.07
C HIS A 6 7.68 17.84 -0.71
N LEU A 7 7.79 19.03 -0.14
CA LEU A 7 8.25 19.20 1.25
C LEU A 7 7.26 18.55 2.23
N ASP A 8 5.95 18.67 1.97
CA ASP A 8 4.93 18.03 2.77
C ASP A 8 5.02 16.50 2.72
N ILE A 9 5.23 15.92 1.52
CA ILE A 9 5.51 14.49 1.36
C ILE A 9 6.76 14.08 2.17
N CYS A 10 7.85 14.85 2.11
CA CYS A 10 9.05 14.58 2.92
C CYS A 10 8.73 14.57 4.42
N CYS A 11 7.96 15.53 4.92
CA CYS A 11 7.54 15.57 6.33
C CYS A 11 6.76 14.31 6.72
N ILE A 12 5.80 13.88 5.89
CA ILE A 12 5.01 12.66 6.13
C ILE A 12 5.92 11.42 6.20
N LEU A 13 6.87 11.28 5.27
CA LEU A 13 7.78 10.13 5.22
C LEU A 13 8.75 10.11 6.41
N LEU A 14 9.31 11.26 6.77
CA LEU A 14 10.20 11.39 7.93
C LEU A 14 9.48 11.09 9.25
N GLN A 15 8.20 11.44 9.36
CA GLN A 15 7.37 11.07 10.52
C GLN A 15 7.07 9.56 10.55
N ALA A 16 6.93 8.90 9.39
CA ALA A 16 6.61 7.48 9.31
C ALA A 16 7.81 6.56 9.65
N ILE A 17 9.05 6.96 9.34
CA ILE A 17 10.25 6.13 9.61
C ILE A 17 10.39 5.70 11.08
N PRO A 18 10.37 6.61 12.08
CA PRO A 18 10.58 6.20 13.48
C PRO A 18 9.46 5.32 14.01
N MET A 19 8.26 5.42 13.43
CA MET A 19 7.10 4.57 13.77
C MET A 19 7.18 3.17 13.15
N THR A 20 8.16 2.92 12.28
CA THR A 20 8.30 1.70 11.50
C THR A 20 9.59 0.96 11.85
N ASP A 21 9.49 -0.01 12.74
CA ASP A 21 10.57 -0.95 13.08
C ASP A 21 10.67 -2.16 12.12
N PHE A 22 9.66 -2.40 11.28
CA PHE A 22 9.66 -3.48 10.30
C PHE A 22 10.56 -3.14 9.12
N SER A 23 11.68 -3.87 9.00
CA SER A 23 12.73 -3.60 8.00
C SER A 23 12.23 -3.49 6.54
N PRO A 24 11.35 -4.38 6.05
CA PRO A 24 10.75 -4.22 4.71
C PRO A 24 9.95 -2.93 4.53
N SER A 25 9.14 -2.53 5.51
CA SER A 25 8.41 -1.25 5.45
C SER A 25 9.34 -0.05 5.49
N ARG A 26 10.37 -0.10 6.34
CA ARG A 26 11.39 0.96 6.41
C ARG A 26 12.13 1.10 5.08
N ARG A 27 12.40 0.01 4.37
CA ARG A 27 12.97 0.03 3.02
C ARG A 27 12.06 0.79 2.03
N GLU A 28 10.77 0.50 2.03
CA GLU A 28 9.80 1.20 1.16
C GLU A 28 9.75 2.70 1.45
N LEU A 29 9.80 3.10 2.73
CA LEU A 29 9.88 4.51 3.12
C LEU A 29 11.18 5.18 2.66
N LEU A 30 12.32 4.50 2.80
CA LEU A 30 13.63 5.00 2.36
C LEU A 30 13.73 5.11 0.84
N GLU A 31 13.14 4.17 0.10
CA GLU A 31 13.02 4.25 -1.36
C GLU A 31 12.22 5.49 -1.78
N GLU A 32 11.12 5.78 -1.09
CA GLU A 32 10.33 6.98 -1.36
C GLU A 32 11.11 8.26 -1.02
N ILE A 33 11.83 8.30 0.10
CA ILE A 33 12.70 9.45 0.45
C ILE A 33 13.76 9.66 -0.63
N SER A 34 14.37 8.59 -1.15
CA SER A 34 15.32 8.69 -2.26
C SER A 34 14.69 9.31 -3.51
N ILE A 35 13.42 9.01 -3.80
CA ILE A 35 12.66 9.66 -4.87
C ILE A 35 12.47 11.15 -4.57
N GLN A 36 12.07 11.51 -3.35
CA GLN A 36 11.88 12.90 -2.97
C GLN A 36 13.17 13.72 -2.98
N THR A 37 14.31 13.14 -2.56
CA THR A 37 15.63 13.78 -2.69
C THR A 37 15.94 14.11 -4.15
N GLN A 38 15.63 13.21 -5.09
CA GLN A 38 15.83 13.45 -6.51
C GLN A 38 14.90 14.55 -7.05
N VAL A 39 13.67 14.60 -6.56
CA VAL A 39 12.73 15.69 -6.90
C VAL A 39 13.25 17.03 -6.42
N LEU A 40 13.64 17.14 -5.15
CA LEU A 40 14.14 18.39 -4.57
C LEU A 40 15.43 18.86 -5.25
N ASN A 41 16.35 17.94 -5.56
CA ASN A 41 17.53 18.25 -6.36
C ASN A 41 17.15 18.79 -7.74
N ARG A 42 16.18 18.16 -8.42
CA ARG A 42 15.74 18.65 -9.74
C ARG A 42 15.09 20.03 -9.66
N VAL A 43 14.25 20.27 -8.65
CA VAL A 43 13.67 21.59 -8.39
C VAL A 43 14.76 22.62 -8.16
N SER A 44 15.78 22.31 -7.35
CA SER A 44 16.92 23.20 -7.10
C SER A 44 17.68 23.55 -8.38
N CYS A 45 18.02 22.55 -9.22
CA CYS A 45 18.66 22.81 -10.52
C CYS A 45 17.83 23.74 -11.41
N LEU A 46 16.51 23.49 -11.50
CA LEU A 46 15.60 24.31 -12.32
C LEU A 46 15.46 25.75 -11.82
N LEU A 47 15.58 25.99 -10.51
CA LEU A 47 15.55 27.34 -9.94
C LEU A 47 16.86 28.11 -10.21
N LEU A 48 17.98 27.39 -10.37
CA LEU A 48 19.30 27.98 -10.66
C LEU A 48 19.50 28.22 -12.17
N GLU A 49 18.93 27.36 -13.01
CA GLU A 49 18.86 27.52 -14.46
C GLU A 49 17.90 28.71 -14.76
N LYS A 50 18.41 29.94 -14.90
CA LYS A 50 17.63 31.15 -15.26
C LYS A 50 16.96 31.01 -16.64
N ASN A 51 15.89 30.23 -16.72
CA ASN A 51 15.08 29.97 -17.90
C ASN A 51 13.65 30.42 -17.64
N ASP A 52 13.21 31.45 -18.37
CA ASP A 52 11.85 31.99 -18.20
C ASP A 52 10.76 31.06 -18.77
N ASN A 53 11.14 30.04 -19.57
CA ASN A 53 10.23 29.12 -20.27
C ASN A 53 10.49 27.65 -19.94
N ILE A 54 10.35 27.27 -18.66
CA ILE A 54 10.47 25.87 -18.24
C ILE A 54 9.27 25.06 -18.77
N SER A 55 9.55 23.95 -19.44
CA SER A 55 8.51 23.02 -19.93
C SER A 55 8.53 21.68 -19.18
N ALA A 56 7.48 20.88 -19.37
CA ALA A 56 7.41 19.51 -18.87
C ALA A 56 8.59 18.64 -19.30
N ARG A 57 9.11 18.91 -20.51
CA ARG A 57 10.28 18.22 -21.06
C ARG A 57 11.53 18.52 -20.25
N ASP A 58 11.68 19.75 -19.76
CA ASP A 58 12.82 20.13 -18.94
C ASP A 58 12.71 19.49 -17.56
N ILE A 59 11.50 19.41 -17.02
CA ILE A 59 11.28 18.88 -15.67
C ILE A 59 11.45 17.35 -15.61
N LEU A 60 10.87 16.61 -16.57
CA LEU A 60 10.87 15.15 -16.53
C LEU A 60 12.27 14.55 -16.85
N PRO A 61 12.67 13.46 -16.18
CA PRO A 61 13.86 12.68 -16.54
C PRO A 61 13.80 12.19 -17.99
N LYS A 62 14.96 12.16 -18.69
CA LYS A 62 15.04 11.72 -20.10
C LYS A 62 14.32 10.40 -20.40
N ALA A 63 14.46 9.42 -19.51
CA ALA A 63 13.82 8.12 -19.64
C ALA A 63 12.28 8.19 -19.67
N GLN A 64 11.67 9.22 -19.08
CA GLN A 64 10.22 9.39 -18.96
C GLN A 64 9.63 10.35 -20.01
N ARG A 65 10.45 10.91 -20.90
CA ARG A 65 10.04 11.89 -21.93
C ARG A 65 9.39 11.23 -23.15
N SER A 66 8.55 10.22 -22.93
CA SER A 66 7.76 9.63 -24.03
C SER A 66 6.85 10.71 -24.61
N ARG A 67 6.57 10.63 -25.92
CA ARG A 67 5.67 11.57 -26.60
C ARG A 67 4.31 11.62 -25.91
N ASP A 68 3.78 10.45 -25.52
CA ASP A 68 2.48 10.35 -24.86
C ASP A 68 2.47 11.03 -23.49
N THR A 69 3.47 10.78 -22.64
CA THR A 69 3.59 11.42 -21.32
C THR A 69 3.71 12.94 -21.41
N LEU A 70 4.53 13.45 -22.35
CA LEU A 70 4.71 14.88 -22.55
C LEU A 70 3.43 15.56 -23.02
N LEU A 71 2.74 14.98 -24.01
CA LEU A 71 1.47 15.50 -24.51
C LEU A 71 0.37 15.44 -23.45
N PHE A 72 0.30 14.35 -22.69
CA PHE A 72 -0.61 14.21 -21.57
C PHE A 72 -0.42 15.34 -20.55
N TRP A 73 0.82 15.57 -20.11
CA TRP A 73 1.10 16.61 -19.12
C TRP A 73 0.86 18.02 -19.67
N GLN A 74 1.27 18.28 -20.92
CA GLN A 74 1.03 19.57 -21.57
C GLN A 74 -0.47 19.91 -21.60
N GLU A 75 -1.32 18.93 -21.92
CA GLU A 75 -2.78 19.13 -21.93
C GLU A 75 -3.37 19.36 -20.54
N CYS A 76 -2.81 18.72 -19.51
CA CYS A 76 -3.17 19.01 -18.11
C CYS A 76 -2.79 20.44 -17.71
N GLY A 77 -1.66 20.93 -18.21
CA GLY A 77 -1.14 22.27 -17.92
C GLY A 77 -1.81 23.41 -18.70
N ASN A 78 -2.60 23.13 -19.74
CA ASN A 78 -3.26 24.18 -20.54
C ASN A 78 -4.24 25.06 -19.75
N SER A 79 -4.70 24.58 -18.60
CA SER A 79 -5.63 25.32 -17.72
C SER A 79 -4.91 25.96 -16.52
N SER A 80 -3.63 25.64 -16.30
CA SER A 80 -2.80 26.22 -15.23
C SER A 80 -1.78 27.20 -15.81
N SER A 81 -1.43 28.24 -15.04
CA SER A 81 -0.37 29.18 -15.41
C SER A 81 1.05 28.63 -15.19
N SER A 82 1.19 27.36 -14.80
CA SER A 82 2.45 26.79 -14.32
C SER A 82 2.74 25.41 -14.93
N PRO A 83 3.96 25.16 -15.42
CA PRO A 83 4.35 23.85 -15.96
C PRO A 83 4.51 22.77 -14.87
N PHE A 84 4.54 23.17 -13.60
CA PHE A 84 4.89 22.30 -12.47
C PHE A 84 3.68 21.59 -11.84
N PHE A 85 2.47 22.08 -12.04
CA PHE A 85 1.27 21.49 -11.46
C PHE A 85 0.02 21.74 -12.32
N CYS A 86 -1.02 20.94 -12.08
CA CYS A 86 -2.37 21.13 -12.59
C CYS A 86 -3.40 20.81 -11.49
N HIS A 87 -4.64 21.23 -11.68
CA HIS A 87 -5.74 20.84 -10.79
C HIS A 87 -6.14 19.38 -11.03
N VAL A 88 -6.61 18.71 -9.98
CA VAL A 88 -7.09 17.33 -10.05
C VAL A 88 -8.19 17.14 -11.08
N ASP A 89 -9.09 18.12 -11.21
CA ASP A 89 -10.20 18.06 -12.16
C ASP A 89 -9.71 18.06 -13.61
N ASP A 90 -8.70 18.88 -13.91
CA ASP A 90 -8.05 18.89 -15.22
C ASP A 90 -7.32 17.59 -15.49
N PHE A 91 -6.51 17.14 -14.54
CA PHE A 91 -5.80 15.86 -14.64
C PHE A 91 -6.76 14.70 -14.94
N SER A 92 -7.86 14.63 -14.19
CA SER A 92 -8.90 13.61 -14.33
C SER A 92 -9.65 13.72 -15.66
N ARG A 93 -9.97 14.94 -16.11
CA ARG A 93 -10.60 15.21 -17.41
C ARG A 93 -9.72 14.77 -18.56
N ILE A 94 -8.42 15.08 -18.52
CA ILE A 94 -7.46 14.67 -19.55
C ILE A 94 -7.25 13.15 -19.53
N LEU A 95 -7.16 12.52 -18.36
CA LEU A 95 -7.11 11.06 -18.23
C LEU A 95 -8.30 10.40 -18.93
N LYS A 96 -9.52 10.86 -18.65
CA LYS A 96 -10.75 10.38 -19.28
C LYS A 96 -10.69 10.56 -20.79
N ARG A 97 -10.33 11.76 -21.26
CA ARG A 97 -10.27 12.06 -22.69
C ARG A 97 -9.29 11.17 -23.43
N ARG A 98 -8.07 10.98 -22.91
CA ARG A 98 -7.01 10.22 -23.60
C ARG A 98 -7.12 8.71 -23.41
N TYR A 99 -7.46 8.23 -22.22
CA TYR A 99 -7.25 6.82 -21.84
C TYR A 99 -8.53 6.03 -21.54
N THR A 100 -9.73 6.59 -21.73
CA THR A 100 -10.97 5.81 -21.51
C THR A 100 -11.00 4.51 -22.32
N HIS A 101 -10.45 4.52 -23.54
CA HIS A 101 -10.36 3.35 -24.39
C HIS A 101 -9.47 2.22 -23.80
N LYS A 102 -8.52 2.55 -22.91
CA LYS A 102 -7.66 1.57 -22.22
C LYS A 102 -8.37 0.83 -21.09
N VAL A 103 -9.42 1.43 -20.50
CA VAL A 103 -10.14 0.83 -19.38
C VAL A 103 -10.98 -0.38 -19.83
N LYS A 104 -11.42 -0.44 -21.10
CA LYS A 104 -12.32 -1.51 -21.60
C LYS A 104 -13.49 -1.76 -20.64
N ALA A 105 -14.16 -0.68 -20.24
CA ALA A 105 -15.20 -0.70 -19.22
C ALA A 105 -16.35 -1.66 -19.59
N LYS A 106 -16.77 -2.48 -18.63
CA LYS A 106 -17.90 -3.41 -18.76
C LYS A 106 -19.14 -2.96 -17.98
N GLN A 107 -18.99 -1.96 -17.13
CA GLN A 107 -20.03 -1.46 -16.22
C GLN A 107 -19.96 0.08 -16.17
N PRO A 108 -21.10 0.77 -15.94
CA PRO A 108 -21.12 2.20 -15.71
C PRO A 108 -20.17 2.63 -14.58
N GLY A 109 -19.50 3.76 -14.74
CA GLY A 109 -18.60 4.33 -13.73
C GLY A 109 -17.26 3.60 -13.52
N GLN A 110 -16.96 2.54 -14.28
CA GLN A 110 -15.68 1.82 -14.13
C GLN A 110 -14.47 2.69 -14.49
N SER A 111 -14.57 3.50 -15.54
CA SER A 111 -13.51 4.44 -15.93
C SER A 111 -13.22 5.44 -14.83
N ASP A 112 -14.26 6.01 -14.20
CA ASP A 112 -14.10 6.95 -13.09
C ASP A 112 -13.36 6.29 -11.92
N LYS A 113 -13.76 5.08 -11.52
CA LYS A 113 -13.07 4.34 -10.45
C LYS A 113 -11.61 4.09 -10.75
N VAL A 114 -11.27 3.69 -11.98
CA VAL A 114 -9.87 3.45 -12.40
C VAL A 114 -9.05 4.74 -12.35
N PHE A 115 -9.57 5.86 -12.86
CA PHE A 115 -8.85 7.13 -12.86
C PHE A 115 -8.73 7.74 -11.46
N SER A 116 -9.79 7.67 -10.64
CA SER A 116 -9.73 8.06 -9.23
C SER A 116 -8.71 7.21 -8.46
N ARG A 117 -8.65 5.90 -8.75
CA ARG A 117 -7.64 5.03 -8.14
C ARG A 117 -6.22 5.41 -8.54
N LEU A 118 -5.99 5.70 -9.82
CA LEU A 118 -4.69 6.15 -10.31
C LEU A 118 -4.26 7.42 -9.59
N LEU A 119 -5.17 8.39 -9.50
CA LEU A 119 -4.92 9.65 -8.83
C LEU A 119 -4.56 9.46 -7.34
N LEU A 120 -5.33 8.66 -6.61
CA LEU A 120 -5.04 8.34 -5.20
C LEU A 120 -3.64 7.77 -5.03
N GLN A 121 -3.20 6.89 -5.94
CA GLN A 121 -1.87 6.30 -5.87
C GLN A 121 -0.75 7.25 -6.29
N LEU A 122 -1.05 8.16 -7.21
CA LEU A 122 -0.12 9.19 -7.67
C LEU A 122 0.16 10.19 -6.55
N GLN A 123 -0.87 10.55 -5.77
CA GLN A 123 -0.77 11.48 -4.65
C GLN A 123 -0.32 10.82 -3.34
N ALA A 124 -0.39 9.49 -3.24
CA ALA A 124 0.03 8.76 -2.05
C ALA A 124 1.54 8.95 -1.78
N PRO A 125 1.93 9.43 -0.57
CA PRO A 125 3.33 9.54 -0.17
C PRO A 125 4.02 8.18 -0.26
N CYS A 126 3.46 7.14 0.38
CA CYS A 126 3.95 5.77 0.27
C CYS A 126 2.88 4.85 -0.30
N ARG A 127 3.30 3.81 -1.04
CA ARG A 127 2.40 2.84 -1.68
C ARG A 127 1.86 1.77 -0.73
N LEU A 128 2.68 1.33 0.21
CA LEU A 128 2.44 0.13 1.00
C LEU A 128 2.34 0.40 2.50
N VAL A 129 3.03 1.43 2.98
CA VAL A 129 3.02 1.83 4.39
C VAL A 129 1.93 2.89 4.58
N PRO A 130 0.94 2.68 5.46
CA PRO A 130 -0.03 3.70 5.82
C PRO A 130 0.67 4.95 6.35
N CYS A 131 0.30 6.13 5.85
CA CYS A 131 0.84 7.39 6.32
C CYS A 131 -0.06 8.02 7.39
N SER A 132 0.54 8.76 8.33
CA SER A 132 -0.14 9.39 9.46
C SER A 132 -1.18 10.44 9.06
N ARG A 133 -1.05 11.04 7.88
CA ARG A 133 -1.96 12.06 7.36
C ARG A 133 -1.94 12.16 5.84
N SER A 134 -2.94 12.84 5.29
CA SER A 134 -3.00 13.24 3.89
C SER A 134 -1.99 14.36 3.58
N ILE A 135 -1.68 14.50 2.28
CA ILE A 135 -0.92 15.63 1.75
C ILE A 135 -1.70 16.94 1.94
N CYS A 136 -0.98 18.06 2.07
CA CYS A 136 -1.52 19.40 2.33
C CYS A 136 -2.36 19.99 1.18
N SER A 137 -2.10 19.57 -0.06
CA SER A 137 -2.71 20.13 -1.28
C SER A 137 -3.31 19.04 -2.19
N PRO A 138 -4.34 18.31 -1.71
CA PRO A 138 -4.93 17.20 -2.44
C PRO A 138 -5.65 17.61 -3.72
N GLU A 139 -5.97 18.90 -3.90
CA GLU A 139 -6.66 19.45 -5.08
C GLU A 139 -5.72 19.68 -6.28
N ARG A 140 -4.42 19.41 -6.12
CA ARG A 140 -3.39 19.62 -7.14
C ARG A 140 -2.58 18.36 -7.37
N VAL A 141 -2.07 18.24 -8.59
CA VAL A 141 -1.10 17.22 -8.99
C VAL A 141 0.13 17.93 -9.54
N SER A 142 1.31 17.57 -9.04
CA SER A 142 2.58 18.06 -9.57
C SER A 142 3.14 17.13 -10.66
N VAL A 143 3.92 17.68 -11.59
CA VAL A 143 4.63 16.89 -12.62
C VAL A 143 5.62 15.92 -11.98
N PHE A 144 6.13 16.26 -10.80
CA PHE A 144 7.05 15.44 -10.03
C PHE A 144 6.34 14.28 -9.34
N GLN A 145 5.07 14.42 -8.92
CA GLN A 145 4.27 13.29 -8.46
C GLN A 145 3.99 12.31 -9.61
N LEU A 146 3.72 12.81 -10.82
CA LEU A 146 3.64 11.95 -12.01
C LEU A 146 4.98 11.24 -12.27
N SER A 147 6.10 11.97 -12.26
CA SER A 147 7.45 11.40 -12.42
C SER A 147 7.76 10.30 -11.40
N ALA A 148 7.46 10.57 -10.12
CA ALA A 148 7.61 9.63 -9.02
C ALA A 148 6.73 8.38 -9.25
N TYR A 149 5.49 8.56 -9.67
CA TYR A 149 4.58 7.47 -10.00
C TYR A 149 5.10 6.58 -11.13
N LEU A 150 5.52 7.18 -12.25
CA LEU A 150 6.10 6.43 -13.39
C LEU A 150 7.33 5.61 -12.95
N LYS A 151 8.19 6.22 -12.13
CA LYS A 151 9.39 5.56 -11.59
C LYS A 151 9.04 4.40 -10.65
N ARG A 152 8.13 4.63 -9.69
CA ARG A 152 7.71 3.65 -8.67
C ARG A 152 7.20 2.36 -9.28
N TRP A 153 6.52 2.45 -10.41
CA TRP A 153 5.96 1.29 -11.10
C TRP A 153 6.79 0.81 -12.29
N SER A 154 7.89 1.51 -12.59
CA SER A 154 8.83 1.16 -13.65
C SER A 154 8.18 0.94 -15.02
N PHE A 155 7.20 1.78 -15.38
CA PHE A 155 6.57 1.77 -16.71
C PHE A 155 6.85 3.06 -17.47
N GLN A 156 6.82 2.97 -18.79
CA GLN A 156 6.97 4.12 -19.70
C GLN A 156 5.68 4.42 -20.48
N ASP A 157 4.73 3.48 -20.48
CA ASP A 157 3.42 3.58 -21.14
C ASP A 157 2.31 3.67 -20.08
N LEU A 158 1.77 4.88 -19.91
CA LEU A 158 0.67 5.15 -18.98
C LEU A 158 -0.61 4.42 -19.37
N GLY A 159 -0.86 4.21 -20.67
CA GLY A 159 -2.02 3.49 -21.17
C GLY A 159 -1.99 1.99 -20.86
N GLU A 160 -0.83 1.34 -20.94
CA GLU A 160 -0.69 -0.06 -20.50
C GLU A 160 -0.88 -0.18 -18.98
N HIS A 161 -0.32 0.76 -18.20
CA HIS A 161 -0.54 0.78 -16.76
C HIS A 161 -2.03 0.97 -16.40
N ILE A 162 -2.75 1.86 -17.06
CA ILE A 162 -4.20 2.03 -16.90
C ILE A 162 -4.96 0.74 -17.27
N SER A 163 -4.51 0.02 -18.31
CA SER A 163 -5.09 -1.27 -18.68
C SER A 163 -4.92 -2.31 -17.57
N ARG A 164 -3.75 -2.35 -16.94
CA ARG A 164 -3.49 -3.21 -15.76
C ARG A 164 -4.34 -2.82 -14.57
N LEU A 165 -4.43 -1.52 -14.27
CA LEU A 165 -5.25 -1.00 -13.17
C LEU A 165 -6.74 -1.33 -13.37
N SER A 166 -7.24 -1.24 -14.61
CA SER A 166 -8.60 -1.66 -14.94
C SER A 166 -8.86 -3.14 -14.69
N ARG A 167 -7.91 -4.02 -15.05
CA ARG A 167 -8.01 -5.46 -14.74
C ARG A 167 -8.10 -5.70 -13.24
N GLU A 168 -7.31 -4.98 -12.45
CA GLU A 168 -7.32 -5.10 -11.00
C GLU A 168 -8.62 -4.56 -10.37
N GLU A 169 -9.12 -3.41 -10.81
CA GLU A 169 -10.42 -2.88 -10.38
C GLU A 169 -11.58 -3.84 -10.73
N HIS A 170 -11.49 -4.54 -11.87
CA HIS A 170 -12.45 -5.59 -12.20
C HIS A 170 -12.40 -6.78 -11.24
N ILE A 171 -11.18 -7.21 -10.85
CA ILE A 171 -11.00 -8.27 -9.85
C ILE A 171 -11.55 -7.81 -8.50
N LEU A 172 -11.23 -6.60 -8.06
CA LEU A 172 -11.72 -6.00 -6.82
C LEU A 172 -13.24 -5.95 -6.78
N SER A 173 -13.89 -5.52 -7.87
CA SER A 173 -15.35 -5.53 -7.98
C SER A 173 -15.92 -6.95 -7.88
N ALA A 174 -15.28 -7.94 -8.52
CA ALA A 174 -15.72 -9.33 -8.45
C ALA A 174 -15.56 -9.94 -7.05
N LEU A 175 -14.49 -9.59 -6.34
CA LEU A 175 -14.21 -10.00 -4.95
C LEU A 175 -15.20 -9.39 -3.95
N ASN A 176 -15.71 -8.19 -4.21
CA ASN A 176 -16.72 -7.54 -3.36
C ASN A 176 -18.16 -7.96 -3.68
N SER A 177 -18.38 -8.70 -4.77
CA SER A 177 -19.71 -9.15 -5.19
C SER A 177 -20.13 -10.47 -4.52
N PRO A 178 -21.41 -10.88 -4.61
CA PRO A 178 -21.84 -12.23 -4.22
C PRO A 178 -21.08 -13.37 -4.92
N LYS A 179 -20.39 -13.08 -6.03
CA LYS A 179 -19.57 -14.03 -6.80
C LYS A 179 -18.12 -14.15 -6.25
N ARG A 180 -17.81 -13.56 -5.08
CA ARG A 180 -16.47 -13.51 -4.47
C ARG A 180 -15.72 -14.84 -4.45
N ARG A 181 -16.40 -15.93 -4.06
CA ARG A 181 -15.81 -17.29 -4.08
C ARG A 181 -15.33 -17.72 -5.47
N ARG A 182 -16.12 -17.43 -6.51
CA ARG A 182 -15.76 -17.75 -7.90
C ARG A 182 -14.59 -16.88 -8.37
N ALA A 183 -14.57 -15.60 -7.97
CA ALA A 183 -13.48 -14.69 -8.28
C ALA A 183 -12.15 -15.16 -7.67
N LEU A 184 -12.14 -15.50 -6.37
CA LEU A 184 -10.98 -16.08 -5.66
C LEU A 184 -10.45 -17.34 -6.34
N ASN A 185 -11.34 -18.21 -6.81
CA ASN A 185 -10.94 -19.43 -7.50
C ASN A 185 -10.34 -19.18 -8.89
N LYS A 186 -10.75 -18.12 -9.58
CA LYS A 186 -10.19 -17.72 -10.88
C LYS A 186 -8.86 -16.97 -10.74
N LEU A 187 -8.59 -16.37 -9.58
CA LEU A 187 -7.36 -15.64 -9.32
C LEU A 187 -6.21 -16.64 -9.08
N ARG A 188 -5.53 -17.04 -10.18
CA ARG A 188 -4.44 -18.03 -10.20
C ARG A 188 -3.43 -17.72 -11.30
N GLY A 189 -2.22 -18.26 -11.17
CA GLY A 189 -1.18 -18.21 -12.21
C GLY A 189 -0.93 -16.81 -12.72
N ARG A 190 -1.08 -16.62 -14.04
CA ARG A 190 -0.86 -15.33 -14.73
C ARG A 190 -1.68 -14.18 -14.13
N ALA A 191 -2.90 -14.45 -13.67
CA ALA A 191 -3.74 -13.40 -13.08
C ALA A 191 -3.14 -12.85 -11.77
N ILE A 192 -2.46 -13.69 -10.97
CA ILE A 192 -1.76 -13.24 -9.75
C ILE A 192 -0.47 -12.50 -10.12
N SER A 193 0.30 -13.01 -11.08
CA SER A 193 1.59 -12.39 -11.45
C SER A 193 1.44 -11.02 -12.10
N GLU A 194 0.33 -10.77 -12.78
CA GLU A 194 0.05 -9.48 -13.41
C GLU A 194 -0.58 -8.44 -12.46
N LEU A 195 -1.12 -8.89 -11.31
CA LEU A 195 -1.68 -7.99 -10.30
C LEU A 195 -0.64 -6.95 -9.87
N LEU A 196 -1.14 -5.74 -9.65
CA LEU A 196 -0.38 -4.64 -9.11
C LEU A 196 -0.82 -4.43 -7.65
N PRO A 197 -0.82 -5.46 -6.77
CA PRO A 197 -1.66 -5.52 -5.57
C PRO A 197 -1.77 -4.16 -4.88
N LEU A 198 -2.90 -3.48 -5.09
CA LEU A 198 -3.22 -2.22 -4.45
C LEU A 198 -3.62 -2.48 -2.99
N GLY A 199 -3.50 -1.48 -2.12
CA GLY A 199 -3.98 -1.59 -0.73
C GLY A 199 -5.42 -2.09 -0.64
N PHE A 200 -6.32 -1.60 -1.49
CA PHE A 200 -7.72 -2.06 -1.53
C PHE A 200 -7.90 -3.53 -1.92
N THR A 201 -7.08 -4.04 -2.85
CA THR A 201 -7.10 -5.45 -3.23
C THR A 201 -6.65 -6.32 -2.06
N LEU A 202 -5.57 -5.93 -1.39
CA LEU A 202 -5.06 -6.64 -0.22
C LEU A 202 -6.02 -6.56 0.96
N GLN A 203 -6.56 -5.38 1.27
CA GLN A 203 -7.58 -5.21 2.30
C GLN A 203 -8.81 -6.10 2.04
N THR A 204 -9.28 -6.15 0.79
CA THR A 204 -10.40 -7.03 0.42
C THR A 204 -10.03 -8.51 0.59
N LEU A 205 -8.83 -8.92 0.19
CA LEU A 205 -8.38 -10.31 0.38
C LEU A 205 -8.25 -10.67 1.87
N GLY A 206 -7.75 -9.75 2.70
CA GLY A 206 -7.69 -9.90 4.16
C GLY A 206 -9.08 -10.06 4.78
N ALA A 207 -10.02 -9.19 4.43
CA ALA A 207 -11.41 -9.28 4.89
C ALA A 207 -12.09 -10.60 4.47
N LEU A 208 -11.77 -11.11 3.27
CA LEU A 208 -12.32 -12.39 2.80
C LEU A 208 -11.76 -13.62 3.53
N LEU A 209 -10.66 -13.50 4.29
CA LEU A 209 -10.15 -14.59 5.13
C LEU A 209 -10.99 -14.81 6.38
N ILE A 210 -11.74 -13.78 6.81
CA ILE A 210 -12.61 -13.78 7.98
C ILE A 210 -14.09 -13.61 7.60
N ASP A 211 -14.43 -13.91 6.34
CA ASP A 211 -15.81 -13.82 5.83
C ASP A 211 -16.76 -14.74 6.63
N SER A 212 -18.00 -14.31 6.83
CA SER A 212 -18.99 -15.14 7.54
C SER A 212 -19.30 -16.45 6.81
N ASN A 213 -19.04 -16.52 5.50
CA ASN A 213 -19.16 -17.74 4.73
C ASN A 213 -17.85 -18.53 4.72
N HIS A 214 -17.79 -19.63 5.48
CA HIS A 214 -16.62 -20.51 5.56
C HIS A 214 -16.09 -20.99 4.18
N ARG A 215 -16.96 -21.18 3.18
CA ARG A 215 -16.52 -21.56 1.82
C ARG A 215 -15.77 -20.43 1.10
N VAL A 216 -16.04 -19.19 1.46
CA VAL A 216 -15.29 -18.01 1.00
C VAL A 216 -13.94 -17.96 1.71
N CYS A 217 -13.89 -18.10 3.04
CA CYS A 217 -12.63 -18.10 3.81
C CYS A 217 -11.65 -19.15 3.29
N LYS A 218 -12.13 -20.39 3.06
CA LYS A 218 -11.30 -21.46 2.50
C LYS A 218 -10.78 -21.12 1.09
N ALA A 219 -11.61 -20.49 0.25
CA ALA A 219 -11.19 -20.05 -1.07
C ALA A 219 -10.18 -18.88 -1.01
N ALA A 220 -10.33 -17.97 -0.05
CA ALA A 220 -9.44 -16.85 0.18
C ALA A 220 -8.08 -17.32 0.68
N SER A 221 -8.04 -18.17 1.71
CA SER A 221 -6.81 -18.78 2.22
C SER A 221 -6.08 -19.54 1.11
N SER A 222 -6.79 -20.39 0.36
CA SER A 222 -6.20 -21.10 -0.78
C SER A 222 -5.68 -20.14 -1.87
N CYS A 223 -6.35 -19.01 -2.10
CA CYS A 223 -5.89 -17.98 -3.03
C CYS A 223 -4.59 -17.31 -2.56
N VAL A 224 -4.53 -16.88 -1.30
CA VAL A 224 -3.35 -16.23 -0.72
C VAL A 224 -2.17 -17.19 -0.63
N CYS A 225 -2.40 -18.45 -0.22
CA CYS A 225 -1.37 -19.49 -0.22
C CYS A 225 -0.78 -19.74 -1.62
N ARG A 226 -1.61 -19.75 -2.67
CA ARG A 226 -1.11 -19.83 -4.05
C ARG A 226 -0.32 -18.57 -4.44
N ALA A 227 -0.81 -17.40 -4.03
CA ALA A 227 -0.17 -16.14 -4.33
C ALA A 227 1.19 -15.95 -3.62
N ALA A 228 1.42 -16.67 -2.51
CA ALA A 228 2.70 -16.69 -1.81
C ALA A 228 3.86 -17.16 -2.71
N GLY A 229 3.60 -18.01 -3.71
CA GLY A 229 4.61 -18.42 -4.70
C GLY A 229 5.00 -17.33 -5.71
N CYS A 230 4.24 -16.24 -5.79
CA CYS A 230 4.53 -15.11 -6.67
C CYS A 230 5.29 -14.02 -5.89
N LYS A 231 6.61 -13.91 -6.10
CA LYS A 231 7.49 -13.00 -5.34
C LYS A 231 7.02 -11.53 -5.36
N SER A 232 6.59 -11.03 -6.52
CA SER A 232 6.12 -9.64 -6.65
C SER A 232 4.86 -9.36 -5.84
N PHE A 233 3.92 -10.32 -5.79
CA PHE A 233 2.73 -10.24 -4.95
C PHE A 233 3.10 -10.37 -3.47
N ARG A 234 3.83 -11.44 -3.11
CA ARG A 234 4.19 -11.76 -1.72
C ARG A 234 4.91 -10.60 -1.04
N ASN A 235 5.93 -10.03 -1.68
CA ASN A 235 6.71 -8.95 -1.07
C ASN A 235 5.84 -7.75 -0.69
N LYS A 236 4.92 -7.35 -1.58
CA LYS A 236 4.00 -6.23 -1.33
C LYS A 236 2.95 -6.57 -0.28
N ALA A 237 2.42 -7.79 -0.32
CA ALA A 237 1.42 -8.26 0.61
C ALA A 237 1.96 -8.39 2.04
N VAL A 238 3.19 -8.90 2.21
CA VAL A 238 3.85 -8.99 3.51
C VAL A 238 3.98 -7.60 4.14
N VAL A 239 4.58 -6.63 3.43
CA VAL A 239 4.67 -5.24 3.92
C VAL A 239 3.31 -4.70 4.35
N PHE A 240 2.31 -4.80 3.48
CA PHE A 240 0.97 -4.27 3.76
C PHE A 240 0.32 -4.91 4.99
N TYR A 241 0.31 -6.25 5.08
CA TYR A 241 -0.38 -6.94 6.18
C TYR A 241 0.37 -6.80 7.50
N THR A 242 1.71 -6.72 7.49
CA THR A 242 2.49 -6.48 8.71
C THR A 242 2.21 -5.09 9.28
N GLU A 243 2.17 -4.04 8.44
CA GLU A 243 1.76 -2.70 8.89
C GLU A 243 0.31 -2.68 9.37
N SER A 244 -0.56 -3.48 8.74
CA SER A 244 -1.98 -3.56 9.10
C SER A 244 -2.23 -4.25 10.45
N LEU A 245 -1.23 -4.94 11.05
CA LEU A 245 -1.32 -5.46 12.42
C LEU A 245 -1.42 -4.33 13.47
N ARG A 246 -1.01 -3.11 13.13
CA ARG A 246 -1.14 -1.92 13.99
C ARG A 246 -2.46 -1.17 13.79
N SER A 247 -3.37 -1.70 12.98
CA SER A 247 -4.69 -1.11 12.78
C SER A 247 -5.45 -1.03 14.11
N PRO A 248 -6.21 0.05 14.37
CA PRO A 248 -7.12 0.11 15.52
C PRO A 248 -8.33 -0.83 15.36
N ASP A 249 -8.58 -1.34 14.15
CA ASP A 249 -9.65 -2.28 13.85
C ASP A 249 -9.17 -3.73 13.97
N VAL A 250 -9.72 -4.45 14.96
CA VAL A 250 -9.43 -5.86 15.26
C VAL A 250 -9.69 -6.77 14.06
N LEU A 251 -10.73 -6.49 13.26
CA LEU A 251 -11.03 -7.31 12.08
C LEU A 251 -9.94 -7.17 11.01
N THR A 252 -9.41 -5.96 10.82
CA THR A 252 -8.25 -5.72 9.96
C THR A 252 -7.00 -6.43 10.49
N GLN A 253 -6.76 -6.41 11.81
CA GLN A 253 -5.63 -7.12 12.43
C GLN A 253 -5.76 -8.64 12.20
N LEU A 254 -6.94 -9.21 12.46
CA LEU A 254 -7.22 -10.63 12.30
C LEU A 254 -7.06 -11.09 10.84
N GLY A 255 -7.67 -10.38 9.90
CA GLY A 255 -7.52 -10.66 8.47
C GLY A 255 -6.05 -10.57 8.01
N SER A 256 -5.29 -9.62 8.54
CA SER A 256 -3.87 -9.45 8.24
C SER A 256 -3.01 -10.57 8.82
N CYS A 257 -3.26 -10.96 10.07
CA CYS A 257 -2.60 -12.10 10.74
C CYS A 257 -2.78 -13.39 9.93
N LEU A 258 -4.02 -13.72 9.56
CA LEU A 258 -4.33 -14.88 8.73
C LEU A 258 -3.72 -14.80 7.33
N ALA A 259 -3.62 -13.59 6.75
CA ALA A 259 -2.96 -13.42 5.47
C ALA A 259 -1.45 -13.69 5.57
N LEU A 260 -0.79 -13.19 6.62
CA LEU A 260 0.64 -13.43 6.88
C LEU A 260 0.94 -14.92 7.10
N LYS A 261 0.05 -15.64 7.80
CA LYS A 261 0.07 -17.11 7.89
C LYS A 261 0.07 -17.75 6.50
N CYS A 262 -0.90 -17.39 5.66
CA CYS A 262 -1.03 -17.92 4.30
C CYS A 262 0.19 -17.59 3.41
N LEU A 263 0.82 -16.43 3.62
CA LEU A 263 2.02 -15.97 2.91
C LEU A 263 3.32 -16.59 3.43
N ARG A 264 3.27 -17.31 4.55
CA ARG A 264 4.46 -17.83 5.27
C ARG A 264 5.44 -16.70 5.57
N ALA A 265 4.93 -15.61 6.13
CA ALA A 265 5.67 -14.38 6.38
C ALA A 265 6.50 -14.48 7.68
N THR A 266 7.48 -15.38 7.72
CA THR A 266 8.35 -15.59 8.90
C THR A 266 9.11 -14.33 9.32
N GLU A 267 9.33 -13.41 8.38
CA GLU A 267 9.94 -12.11 8.63
C GLU A 267 9.09 -11.19 9.51
N SER A 268 7.80 -11.47 9.69
CA SER A 268 6.85 -10.66 10.47
C SER A 268 6.50 -11.28 11.82
N VAL A 269 7.24 -12.31 12.25
CA VAL A 269 6.94 -13.08 13.46
C VAL A 269 6.92 -12.23 14.72
N ASP A 270 7.83 -11.27 14.87
CA ASP A 270 7.88 -10.42 16.07
C ASP A 270 6.64 -9.50 16.12
N HIS A 271 6.25 -8.89 15.00
CA HIS A 271 5.01 -8.09 14.89
C HIS A 271 3.73 -8.88 15.14
N ILE A 272 3.69 -10.16 14.74
CA ILE A 272 2.54 -11.03 15.03
C ILE A 272 2.53 -11.40 16.51
N SER A 273 3.70 -11.59 17.12
CA SER A 273 3.84 -11.88 18.55
C SER A 273 3.28 -10.76 19.43
N ASP A 274 3.41 -9.49 19.01
CA ASP A 274 2.87 -8.35 19.75
C ASP A 274 1.34 -8.40 19.92
N LEU A 275 0.63 -9.07 19.00
CA LEU A 275 -0.83 -9.25 19.08
C LEU A 275 -1.28 -10.09 20.27
N TRP A 276 -0.36 -10.79 20.95
CA TRP A 276 -0.66 -11.49 22.20
C TRP A 276 -1.19 -10.55 23.29
N ARG A 277 -0.80 -9.26 23.24
CA ARG A 277 -1.27 -8.23 24.16
C ARG A 277 -2.67 -7.68 23.81
N SER A 278 -3.24 -8.08 22.67
CA SER A 278 -4.62 -7.73 22.31
C SER A 278 -5.58 -8.21 23.38
N GLU A 279 -6.67 -7.49 23.64
CA GLU A 279 -7.77 -7.92 24.52
C GLU A 279 -8.69 -8.96 23.85
N ASP A 280 -8.67 -9.04 22.51
CA ASP A 280 -9.49 -9.96 21.72
C ASP A 280 -8.91 -11.38 21.66
N GLU A 281 -9.66 -12.37 22.16
CA GLU A 281 -9.23 -13.78 22.21
C GLU A 281 -9.05 -14.43 20.85
N ASP A 282 -9.92 -14.10 19.88
CA ASP A 282 -9.86 -14.69 18.54
C ASP A 282 -8.59 -14.22 17.82
N LEU A 283 -8.22 -12.94 18.00
CA LEU A 283 -6.97 -12.38 17.50
C LEU A 283 -5.76 -13.00 18.18
N ARG A 284 -5.77 -13.16 19.51
CA ARG A 284 -4.68 -13.85 20.24
C ARG A 284 -4.51 -15.29 19.76
N SER A 285 -5.62 -16.00 19.57
CA SER A 285 -5.66 -17.38 19.06
C SER A 285 -5.09 -17.47 17.64
N ALA A 286 -5.51 -16.57 16.75
CA ALA A 286 -4.99 -16.50 15.38
C ALA A 286 -3.49 -16.16 15.34
N ALA A 287 -3.02 -15.25 16.20
CA ALA A 287 -1.61 -14.91 16.32
C ALA A 287 -0.78 -16.13 16.78
N ARG A 288 -1.23 -16.83 17.84
CA ARG A 288 -0.61 -18.08 18.31
C ARG A 288 -0.49 -19.12 17.20
N GLU A 289 -1.59 -19.43 16.53
CA GLU A 289 -1.61 -20.44 15.48
C GLU A 289 -0.72 -20.04 14.29
N THR A 290 -0.70 -18.74 13.97
CA THR A 290 0.14 -18.19 12.89
C THR A 290 1.62 -18.32 13.24
N VAL A 291 2.03 -17.91 14.44
CA VAL A 291 3.42 -18.02 14.89
C VAL A 291 3.87 -19.48 14.86
N LEU A 292 3.11 -20.40 15.44
CA LEU A 292 3.45 -21.83 15.46
C LEU A 292 3.57 -22.43 14.04
N SER A 293 2.80 -21.92 13.08
CA SER A 293 2.87 -22.37 11.68
C SER A 293 4.20 -22.04 10.97
N PHE A 294 5.03 -21.15 11.54
CA PHE A 294 6.33 -20.76 10.97
C PHE A 294 7.48 -21.71 11.32
N GLY A 295 7.19 -22.86 11.93
CA GLY A 295 8.20 -23.87 12.26
C GLY A 295 9.16 -23.35 13.33
N LYS A 296 10.47 -23.67 13.23
CA LYS A 296 11.46 -23.40 14.29
C LYS A 296 11.47 -21.94 14.77
N LYS A 297 11.53 -20.98 13.83
CA LYS A 297 11.50 -19.53 14.17
C LYS A 297 10.22 -19.12 14.90
N GLY A 298 9.10 -19.73 14.51
CA GLY A 298 7.82 -19.56 15.17
C GLY A 298 7.81 -20.09 16.60
N HIS A 299 8.32 -21.30 16.81
CA HIS A 299 8.40 -21.90 18.13
C HIS A 299 9.30 -21.11 19.07
N GLU A 300 10.44 -20.60 18.59
CA GLU A 300 11.33 -19.72 19.34
C GLU A 300 10.64 -18.39 19.72
N ALA A 301 9.85 -17.81 18.82
CA ALA A 301 9.05 -16.63 19.14
C ALA A 301 7.95 -16.94 20.15
N PHE A 302 7.23 -18.05 19.99
CA PHE A 302 6.21 -18.50 20.92
C PHE A 302 6.76 -18.71 22.34
N GLN A 303 7.92 -19.36 22.49
CA GLN A 303 8.58 -19.54 23.78
C GLN A 303 8.94 -18.21 24.45
N ARG A 304 9.44 -17.22 23.67
CA ARG A 304 9.69 -15.87 24.19
C ARG A 304 8.39 -15.20 24.68
N MET A 305 7.29 -15.36 23.94
CA MET A 305 5.99 -14.82 24.34
C MET A 305 5.46 -15.45 25.63
N ASP A 306 5.58 -16.77 25.76
CA ASP A 306 5.10 -17.55 26.91
C ASP A 306 5.90 -17.23 28.20
N GLN A 307 7.21 -17.04 28.06
CA GLN A 307 8.09 -16.57 29.14
C GLN A 307 7.67 -15.18 29.63
N LEU A 308 7.48 -14.22 28.71
CA LEU A 308 7.03 -12.87 29.06
C LEU A 308 5.66 -12.87 29.75
N PHE A 309 4.74 -13.75 29.34
CA PHE A 309 3.44 -13.87 29.98
C PHE A 309 3.55 -14.38 31.42
N THR A 310 4.39 -15.39 31.64
CA THR A 310 4.64 -15.96 32.96
C THR A 310 5.28 -14.92 33.89
N GLU A 311 6.30 -14.20 33.41
CA GLU A 311 6.96 -13.12 34.15
C GLU A 311 5.98 -12.00 34.53
N MET A 312 5.11 -11.57 33.59
CA MET A 312 4.09 -10.56 33.87
C MET A 312 3.06 -11.02 34.92
N GLN A 313 2.65 -12.29 34.89
CA GLN A 313 1.73 -12.83 35.92
C GLN A 313 2.39 -12.89 37.30
N GLU A 314 3.66 -13.29 37.36
CA GLU A 314 4.43 -13.31 38.60
C GLU A 314 4.64 -11.91 39.18
N GLU A 315 4.90 -10.89 38.35
CA GLU A 315 4.99 -9.49 38.80
C GLU A 315 3.65 -8.96 39.29
N ALA A 316 2.55 -9.24 38.59
CA ALA A 316 1.21 -8.83 39.01
C ALA A 316 0.81 -9.46 40.35
N TYR A 317 1.14 -10.75 40.54
CA TYR A 317 0.91 -11.46 41.79
C TYR A 317 1.74 -10.88 42.95
N LYS A 318 3.03 -10.61 42.73
CA LYS A 318 3.91 -9.97 43.74
C LYS A 318 3.42 -8.59 44.13
N ASN A 319 2.95 -7.79 43.17
CA ASN A 319 2.42 -6.44 43.44
C ASN A 319 1.12 -6.47 44.25
N GLN A 320 0.27 -7.50 44.06
CA GLN A 320 -0.92 -7.70 44.89
C GLN A 320 -0.55 -8.11 46.32
N GLU A 321 0.45 -8.98 46.50
CA GLU A 321 0.93 -9.35 47.85
C GLU A 321 1.53 -8.16 48.60
N THR A 322 2.28 -7.28 47.94
CA THR A 322 2.81 -6.06 48.58
C THR A 322 1.72 -5.05 48.94
N GLU A 323 0.69 -4.85 48.11
CA GLU A 323 -0.44 -3.97 48.46
C GLU A 323 -1.26 -4.51 49.64
N ILE A 324 -1.43 -5.83 49.76
CA ILE A 324 -2.13 -6.46 50.89
C ILE A 324 -1.31 -6.34 52.20
N THR A 325 0.02 -6.29 52.11
CA THR A 325 0.91 -6.20 53.28
C THR A 325 1.08 -4.76 53.82
N ILE A 326 0.61 -3.74 53.09
CA ILE A 326 0.73 -2.31 53.44
C ILE A 326 -0.56 -1.75 54.11
N LEU A 327 -1.61 -2.56 54.26
CA LEU A 327 -2.86 -2.23 54.99
C LEU A 327 -2.85 -2.72 56.44
#